data_AF-A0AAW1WGX3-F1
#
_entry.id   AF-A0AAW1WGX3-F1
#
_cell.length_a   1.000
_cell.length_b   1.000
_cell.length_c   1.000
_cell.angle_alpha   90.00
_cell.angle_beta   90.00
_cell.angle_gamma   90.00
#
_symmetry.space_group_name_H-M   'P 1'
#
loop_
_entity.id
_entity.type
_entity.pdbx_description
1 polymer ?
#
loop_
_entity_poly.entity_id
_entity_poly.type
_entity_poly.pdbx_seq_one_letter_code
_entity_poly.pdbx_strand_id
1 'polypeptide(L)'
;MESQQYTQSPSLDDCLKLFMSERDEQRLAGLVHVTEFRKADDLSSLLVIYHALGSRFLDRLLSTAATRGDDAYLHLSSTALAAFCRVPEIAASKDMALKIPRVVQVLWLSKQGQGPILEECYEFLYLVSIASEVGAMALHKSGDMKLLASHILILSDGFRQMELAIKLVQLILGKLVFLDEYVAELSVIVAAVTRQFAVLHHAVKFDALHLLSAMLS
;
A
#
# COMPACT_ATOMS: atom_id res chain seq x y z
N MET A 1 23.99 -2.92 39.48
CA MET A 1 24.10 -2.07 38.27
C MET A 1 23.81 -2.97 37.10
N GLU A 2 22.58 -2.97 36.63
CA GLU A 2 22.15 -3.78 35.48
C GLU A 2 22.51 -3.04 34.20
N SER A 3 23.25 -3.72 33.33
CA SER A 3 23.73 -3.23 32.05
C SER A 3 22.55 -3.13 31.07
N GLN A 4 22.07 -1.91 30.82
CA GLN A 4 21.15 -1.62 29.73
C GLN A 4 21.87 -1.90 28.40
N GLN A 5 21.53 -3.01 27.75
CA GLN A 5 21.83 -3.24 26.33
C GLN A 5 21.02 -2.23 25.51
N TYR A 6 21.67 -1.13 25.12
CA TYR A 6 21.21 -0.34 23.97
C TYR A 6 21.31 -1.25 22.74
N THR A 7 20.17 -1.73 22.25
CA THR A 7 20.07 -2.37 20.96
C THR A 7 20.42 -1.30 19.91
N GLN A 8 21.68 -1.24 19.49
CA GLN A 8 22.10 -0.38 18.40
C GLN A 8 21.31 -0.79 17.16
N SER A 9 20.58 0.16 16.57
CA SER A 9 19.98 0.01 15.24
C SER A 9 21.10 -0.38 14.27
N PRO A 10 20.92 -1.43 13.45
CA PRO A 10 21.96 -1.86 12.54
C PRO A 10 22.30 -0.71 11.58
N SER A 11 23.59 -0.52 11.31
CA SER A 11 24.04 0.48 10.35
C SER A 11 23.53 0.14 8.95
N LEU A 12 23.36 1.15 8.08
CA LEU A 12 23.01 0.94 6.68
C LEU A 12 24.00 -0.03 6.00
N ASP A 13 25.28 0.08 6.31
CA ASP A 13 26.33 -0.79 5.78
C ASP A 13 26.14 -2.26 6.16
N ASP A 14 25.69 -2.53 7.39
CA ASP A 14 25.40 -3.91 7.84
C ASP A 14 24.16 -4.48 7.14
N CYS A 15 23.16 -3.65 6.88
CA CYS A 15 22.01 -4.04 6.07
C CYS A 15 22.42 -4.34 4.61
N LEU A 16 23.28 -3.52 4.02
CA LEU A 16 23.77 -3.74 2.66
C LEU A 16 24.54 -5.05 2.49
N LYS A 17 25.35 -5.45 3.48
CA LYS A 17 26.02 -6.76 3.49
C LYS A 17 25.01 -7.91 3.44
N LEU A 18 23.87 -7.79 4.14
CA LEU A 18 22.81 -8.80 4.13
C LEU A 18 22.11 -8.86 2.76
N PHE A 19 21.85 -7.71 2.15
CA PHE A 19 21.19 -7.63 0.83
C PHE A 19 22.05 -8.16 -0.32
N MET A 20 23.37 -7.98 -0.22
CA MET A 20 24.33 -8.52 -1.19
C MET A 20 24.55 -10.04 -1.06
N SER A 21 24.02 -10.70 -0.03
CA SER A 21 24.10 -12.15 0.10
C SER A 21 23.37 -12.86 -1.06
N GLU A 22 23.80 -14.06 -1.44
CA GLU A 22 23.05 -14.92 -2.36
C GLU A 22 21.88 -15.65 -1.68
N ARG A 23 21.90 -15.76 -0.35
CA ARG A 23 20.88 -16.48 0.42
C ARG A 23 19.68 -15.60 0.71
N ASP A 24 18.50 -16.02 0.25
CA ASP A 24 17.24 -15.30 0.48
C ASP A 24 16.93 -15.14 1.97
N GLU A 25 17.35 -16.06 2.85
CA GLU A 25 17.24 -15.94 4.31
C GLU A 25 17.96 -14.71 4.86
N GLN A 26 19.17 -14.42 4.36
CA GLN A 26 19.94 -13.26 4.80
C GLN A 26 19.34 -11.97 4.26
N ARG A 27 18.86 -11.98 3.02
CA ARG A 27 18.13 -10.85 2.43
C ARG A 27 16.84 -10.56 3.20
N LEU A 28 16.12 -11.60 3.61
CA LEU A 28 14.90 -11.50 4.40
C LEU A 28 15.19 -10.92 5.80
N ALA A 29 16.27 -11.37 6.46
CA ALA A 29 16.71 -10.80 7.73
C ALA A 29 17.04 -9.31 7.60
N GLY A 30 17.74 -8.90 6.52
CA GLY A 30 17.97 -7.49 6.21
C GLY A 30 16.67 -6.72 5.98
N LEU A 31 15.66 -7.34 5.37
CA LEU A 31 14.40 -6.69 5.00
C LEU A 31 13.58 -6.28 6.23
N VAL A 32 13.70 -7.00 7.34
CA VAL A 32 13.05 -6.63 8.61
C VAL A 32 13.49 -5.23 9.06
N HIS A 33 14.74 -4.85 8.80
CA HIS A 33 15.28 -3.54 9.16
C HIS A 33 14.82 -2.39 8.25
N VAL A 34 14.24 -2.68 7.07
CA VAL A 34 13.65 -1.63 6.21
C VAL A 34 12.52 -0.88 6.93
N THR A 35 11.86 -1.53 7.87
CA THR A 35 10.84 -0.89 8.72
C THR A 35 11.41 0.22 9.61
N GLU A 36 12.68 0.14 10.00
CA GLU A 36 13.35 1.16 10.80
C GLU A 36 13.74 2.38 9.96
N PHE A 37 14.24 2.17 8.73
CA PHE A 37 14.50 3.27 7.79
C PHE A 37 13.20 3.99 7.36
N ARG A 38 12.09 3.26 7.24
CA ARG A 38 10.75 3.83 7.01
C ARG A 38 10.33 4.79 8.13
N LYS A 39 10.59 4.46 9.39
CA LYS A 39 10.25 5.31 10.55
C LYS A 39 11.08 6.59 10.60
N ALA A 40 12.32 6.53 10.15
CA ALA A 40 13.24 7.67 10.10
C ALA A 40 12.99 8.61 8.91
N ASP A 41 12.08 8.24 7.98
CA ASP A 41 11.83 8.94 6.71
C ASP A 41 13.10 9.15 5.87
N ASP A 42 14.06 8.22 5.98
CA ASP A 42 15.34 8.29 5.29
C ASP A 42 15.21 7.74 3.86
N LEU A 43 14.68 8.58 2.97
CA LEU A 43 14.42 8.25 1.57
C LEU A 43 15.71 7.89 0.81
N SER A 44 16.84 8.51 1.17
CA SER A 44 18.15 8.24 0.55
C SER A 44 18.60 6.81 0.84
N SER A 45 18.50 6.38 2.10
CA SER A 45 18.80 4.99 2.49
C SER A 45 17.84 3.99 1.82
N LEU A 46 16.55 4.31 1.74
CA LEU A 46 15.55 3.45 1.07
C LEU A 46 15.87 3.24 -0.41
N LEU A 47 16.33 4.29 -1.12
CA LEU A 47 16.76 4.19 -2.51
C LEU A 47 17.95 3.24 -2.68
N VAL A 48 18.98 3.39 -1.83
CA VAL A 48 20.17 2.54 -1.84
C VAL A 48 19.82 1.08 -1.54
N ILE A 49 18.96 0.84 -0.53
CA ILE A 49 18.50 -0.50 -0.16
C ILE A 49 17.70 -1.15 -1.30
N TYR A 50 16.81 -0.39 -1.95
CA TYR A 50 16.02 -0.89 -3.07
C TYR A 50 16.91 -1.38 -4.22
N HIS A 51 17.93 -0.59 -4.58
CA HIS A 51 18.89 -0.98 -5.60
C HIS A 51 19.72 -2.21 -5.21
N ALA A 52 20.10 -2.34 -3.94
CA ALA A 52 20.84 -3.49 -3.44
C ALA A 52 20.02 -4.80 -3.45
N LEU A 53 18.73 -4.73 -3.13
CA LEU A 53 17.82 -5.88 -3.14
C LEU A 53 17.48 -6.34 -4.56
N GLY A 54 17.23 -5.39 -5.45
CA GLY A 54 16.78 -5.61 -6.81
C GLY A 54 15.31 -6.06 -6.92
N SER A 55 14.67 -5.70 -8.05
CA SER A 55 13.23 -5.94 -8.26
C SER A 55 12.85 -7.43 -8.29
N ARG A 56 13.73 -8.30 -8.79
CA ARG A 56 13.50 -9.76 -8.83
C ARG A 56 13.30 -10.36 -7.44
N PHE A 57 14.02 -9.88 -6.43
CA PHE A 57 13.85 -10.37 -5.06
C PHE A 57 12.44 -10.02 -4.54
N LEU A 58 12.00 -8.78 -4.76
CA LEU A 58 10.66 -8.32 -4.38
C LEU A 58 9.55 -9.11 -5.10
N ASP A 59 9.74 -9.43 -6.37
CA ASP A 59 8.78 -10.26 -7.13
C ASP A 59 8.68 -11.67 -6.54
N ARG A 60 9.81 -12.30 -6.20
CA ARG A 60 9.83 -13.62 -5.54
C ARG A 60 9.21 -13.55 -4.15
N LEU A 61 9.49 -12.50 -3.39
CA LEU A 61 8.95 -12.30 -2.05
C LEU A 61 7.42 -12.23 -2.09
N LEU A 62 6.87 -11.37 -2.95
CA LEU A 62 5.42 -11.20 -3.09
C LEU A 62 4.74 -12.45 -3.70
N SER A 63 5.42 -13.14 -4.62
CA SER A 63 4.94 -14.40 -5.18
C SER A 63 4.84 -15.47 -4.11
N THR A 64 5.90 -15.64 -3.32
CA THR A 64 5.99 -16.63 -2.23
C THR A 64 4.98 -16.36 -1.13
N ALA A 65 4.82 -15.09 -0.73
CA ALA A 65 3.87 -14.69 0.30
C ALA A 65 2.44 -15.13 -0.07
N ALA A 66 2.03 -14.87 -1.31
CA ALA A 66 0.68 -15.20 -1.76
C ALA A 66 0.50 -16.66 -2.25
N THR A 67 1.56 -17.44 -2.52
CA THR A 67 1.41 -18.89 -2.73
C THR A 67 1.35 -19.66 -1.42
N ARG A 68 2.10 -19.24 -0.39
CA ARG A 68 2.13 -19.91 0.91
C ARG A 68 0.98 -19.48 1.81
N GLY A 69 0.41 -18.30 1.58
CA GLY A 69 -0.60 -17.71 2.48
C GLY A 69 -0.04 -17.43 3.87
N ASP A 70 1.27 -17.16 3.97
CA ASP A 70 1.93 -16.90 5.23
C ASP A 70 1.81 -15.41 5.56
N ASP A 71 1.02 -15.09 6.59
CA ASP A 71 0.72 -13.73 7.03
C ASP A 71 1.99 -12.93 7.37
N ALA A 72 3.04 -13.57 7.89
CA ALA A 72 4.30 -12.89 8.20
C ALA A 72 5.03 -12.45 6.92
N TYR A 73 5.03 -13.29 5.88
CA TYR A 73 5.59 -12.94 4.57
C TYR A 73 4.74 -11.89 3.84
N LEU A 74 3.41 -11.99 3.94
CA LEU A 74 2.50 -11.00 3.35
C LEU A 74 2.67 -9.64 4.00
N HIS A 75 2.79 -9.59 5.33
CA HIS A 75 3.04 -8.36 6.05
C HIS A 75 4.41 -7.77 5.70
N LEU A 76 5.47 -8.56 5.80
CA LEU A 76 6.83 -8.07 5.50
C LEU A 76 6.96 -7.57 4.05
N SER A 77 6.40 -8.31 3.08
CA SER A 77 6.43 -7.91 1.67
C SER A 77 5.66 -6.62 1.41
N SER A 78 4.44 -6.50 1.95
CA SER A 78 3.62 -5.29 1.81
C SER A 78 4.28 -4.09 2.48
N THR A 79 4.85 -4.28 3.67
CA THR A 79 5.56 -3.23 4.41
C THR A 79 6.81 -2.75 3.68
N ALA A 80 7.62 -3.65 3.13
CA ALA A 80 8.77 -3.28 2.34
C ALA A 80 8.35 -2.50 1.07
N LEU A 81 7.34 -2.98 0.35
CA LEU A 81 6.84 -2.30 -0.85
C LEU A 81 6.30 -0.90 -0.55
N ALA A 82 5.50 -0.75 0.50
CA ALA A 82 4.98 0.55 0.94
C ALA A 82 6.10 1.50 1.35
N ALA A 83 7.12 1.00 2.07
CA ALA A 83 8.29 1.79 2.45
C ALA A 83 9.04 2.31 1.21
N PHE A 84 9.37 1.43 0.26
CA PHE A 84 10.09 1.83 -0.95
C PHE A 84 9.30 2.82 -1.81
N CYS A 85 7.97 2.68 -1.89
CA CYS A 85 7.14 3.60 -2.67
C CYS A 85 7.01 5.00 -2.04
N ARG A 86 7.52 5.24 -0.83
CA ARG A 86 7.68 6.61 -0.32
C ARG A 86 8.72 7.41 -1.11
N VAL A 87 9.67 6.72 -1.75
CA VAL A 87 10.60 7.33 -2.70
C VAL A 87 9.89 7.49 -4.05
N PRO A 88 9.66 8.73 -4.54
CA PRO A 88 8.87 8.95 -5.76
C PRO A 88 9.44 8.26 -7.00
N GLU A 89 10.77 8.20 -7.11
CA GLU A 89 11.48 7.53 -8.21
C GLU A 89 11.18 6.03 -8.28
N ILE A 90 11.11 5.38 -7.11
CA ILE A 90 10.76 3.96 -7.02
C ILE A 90 9.27 3.76 -7.31
N ALA A 91 8.40 4.60 -6.74
CA ALA A 91 6.95 4.52 -6.94
C ALA A 91 6.55 4.69 -8.42
N ALA A 92 7.24 5.58 -9.15
CA ALA A 92 6.99 5.82 -10.56
C ALA A 92 7.46 4.68 -11.48
N SER A 93 8.25 3.72 -10.96
CA SER A 93 8.85 2.66 -11.76
C SER A 93 7.83 1.67 -12.34
N LYS A 94 8.13 1.14 -13.53
CA LYS A 94 7.33 0.08 -14.16
C LYS A 94 7.27 -1.18 -13.29
N ASP A 95 8.36 -1.46 -12.57
CA ASP A 95 8.47 -2.61 -11.68
C ASP A 95 7.47 -2.55 -10.52
N MET A 96 7.14 -1.35 -10.02
CA MET A 96 6.10 -1.19 -9.01
C MET A 96 4.69 -1.28 -9.60
N ALA A 97 4.45 -0.68 -10.78
CA ALA A 97 3.17 -0.81 -11.46
C ALA A 97 2.79 -2.28 -11.75
N LEU A 98 3.75 -3.13 -12.12
CA LEU A 98 3.53 -4.57 -12.37
C LEU A 98 3.13 -5.36 -11.11
N LYS A 99 3.40 -4.84 -9.90
CA LYS A 99 3.05 -5.51 -8.64
C LYS A 99 1.63 -5.20 -8.16
N ILE A 100 0.98 -4.17 -8.73
CA ILE A 100 -0.36 -3.73 -8.33
C ILE A 100 -1.39 -4.87 -8.31
N PRO A 101 -1.56 -5.70 -9.37
CA PRO A 101 -2.59 -6.73 -9.36
C PRO A 101 -2.42 -7.74 -8.22
N ARG A 102 -1.17 -8.01 -7.84
CA ARG A 102 -0.84 -8.93 -6.75
C ARG A 102 -1.12 -8.29 -5.39
N VAL A 103 -0.84 -7.00 -5.20
CA VAL A 103 -1.18 -6.28 -3.95
C VAL A 103 -2.71 -6.16 -3.80
N VAL A 104 -3.44 -5.91 -4.89
CA VAL A 104 -4.92 -5.94 -4.86
C VAL A 104 -5.43 -7.33 -4.47
N GLN A 105 -4.79 -8.41 -4.93
CA GLN A 105 -5.14 -9.76 -4.51
C GLN A 105 -4.89 -10.00 -3.01
N VAL A 106 -3.78 -9.49 -2.44
CA VAL A 106 -3.52 -9.56 -1.00
C VAL A 106 -4.63 -8.82 -0.22
N LEU A 107 -5.01 -7.64 -0.69
CA LEU A 107 -6.11 -6.86 -0.11
C LEU A 107 -7.44 -7.65 -0.15
N TRP A 108 -7.71 -8.36 -1.25
CA TRP A 108 -8.90 -9.23 -1.38
C TRP A 108 -8.91 -10.41 -0.40
N LEU A 109 -7.75 -10.99 -0.09
CA LEU A 109 -7.64 -12.10 0.86
C LEU A 109 -7.91 -11.65 2.31
N SER A 110 -7.64 -10.38 2.63
CA SER A 110 -7.79 -9.81 3.98
C SER A 110 -9.23 -9.47 4.41
N LYS A 111 -10.22 -10.28 3.97
CA LYS A 111 -11.69 -10.05 3.98
C LYS A 111 -12.36 -9.52 5.26
N GLN A 112 -11.65 -9.37 6.37
CA GLN A 112 -12.20 -8.82 7.60
C GLN A 112 -11.88 -7.34 7.84
N GLY A 113 -11.21 -6.63 6.93
CA GLY A 113 -11.00 -5.18 7.07
C GLY A 113 -10.19 -4.78 8.32
N GLN A 114 -9.57 -5.75 8.98
CA GLN A 114 -8.86 -5.64 10.23
C GLN A 114 -7.56 -6.43 10.07
N GLY A 115 -6.45 -5.72 10.00
CA GLY A 115 -5.12 -6.31 9.88
C GLY A 115 -4.08 -5.23 9.59
N PRO A 116 -2.86 -5.35 10.14
CA PRO A 116 -1.82 -4.33 9.95
C PRO A 116 -1.54 -4.11 8.45
N ILE A 117 -1.51 -5.21 7.69
CA ILE A 117 -1.22 -5.29 6.24
C ILE A 117 -2.06 -4.34 5.38
N LEU A 118 -3.30 -4.06 5.77
CA LEU A 118 -4.22 -3.23 4.98
C LEU A 118 -3.67 -1.83 4.75
N GLU A 119 -3.03 -1.25 5.77
CA GLU A 119 -2.46 0.08 5.67
C GLU A 119 -1.33 0.14 4.66
N GLU A 120 -0.44 -0.86 4.70
CA GLU A 120 0.68 -0.93 3.76
C GLU A 120 0.22 -1.22 2.33
N CYS A 121 -0.79 -2.07 2.14
CA CYS A 121 -1.37 -2.29 0.83
C CYS A 121 -2.00 -1.00 0.27
N TYR A 122 -2.80 -0.29 1.07
CA TYR A 122 -3.40 0.97 0.61
C TYR A 122 -2.37 2.05 0.34
N GLU A 123 -1.34 2.18 1.18
CA GLU A 123 -0.25 3.14 0.99
C GLU A 123 0.52 2.83 -0.30
N PHE A 124 0.88 1.57 -0.54
CA PHE A 124 1.52 1.14 -1.79
C PHE A 124 0.65 1.50 -3.01
N LEU A 125 -0.61 1.08 -3.02
CA LEU A 125 -1.51 1.31 -4.16
C LEU A 125 -1.68 2.80 -4.43
N TYR A 126 -1.80 3.61 -3.38
CA TYR A 126 -1.92 5.06 -3.50
C TYR A 126 -0.66 5.69 -4.09
N LEU A 127 0.51 5.43 -3.49
CA LEU A 127 1.79 6.03 -3.90
C LEU A 127 2.17 5.69 -5.35
N VAL A 128 2.00 4.42 -5.76
CA VAL A 128 2.30 4.01 -7.14
C VAL A 128 1.31 4.63 -8.13
N SER A 129 0.02 4.72 -7.76
CA SER A 129 -1.01 5.25 -8.66
C SER A 129 -0.90 6.78 -8.87
N ILE A 130 -0.46 7.54 -7.86
CA ILE A 130 -0.21 8.97 -8.04
C ILE A 130 1.11 9.24 -8.79
N ALA A 131 2.11 8.38 -8.63
CA ALA A 131 3.44 8.58 -9.22
C ALA A 131 3.56 8.04 -10.65
N SER A 132 2.66 7.15 -11.08
CA SER A 132 2.74 6.45 -12.36
C SER A 132 1.38 6.34 -13.04
N GLU A 133 1.26 6.86 -14.26
CA GLU A 133 0.06 6.66 -15.08
C GLU A 133 -0.15 5.17 -15.42
N VAL A 134 0.94 4.43 -15.66
CA VAL A 134 0.89 2.98 -15.85
C VAL A 134 0.41 2.29 -14.57
N GLY A 135 0.85 2.78 -13.41
CA GLY A 135 0.36 2.35 -12.10
C GLY A 135 -1.15 2.58 -11.94
N ALA A 136 -1.62 3.80 -12.19
CA ALA A 136 -3.04 4.14 -12.12
C ALA A 136 -3.89 3.26 -13.07
N MET A 137 -3.44 3.04 -14.31
CA MET A 137 -4.12 2.14 -15.24
C MET A 137 -4.11 0.68 -14.78
N ALA A 138 -3.02 0.20 -14.19
CA ALA A 138 -2.93 -1.15 -13.65
C ALA A 138 -3.89 -1.31 -12.46
N LEU A 139 -4.00 -0.30 -11.59
CA LEU A 139 -4.98 -0.28 -10.50
C LEU A 139 -6.39 -0.30 -11.06
N HIS A 140 -6.71 0.53 -12.04
CA HIS A 140 -8.05 0.51 -12.67
C HIS A 140 -8.40 -0.86 -13.26
N LYS A 141 -7.44 -1.52 -13.93
CA LYS A 141 -7.67 -2.84 -14.54
C LYS A 141 -7.74 -3.99 -13.54
N SER A 142 -7.10 -3.87 -12.39
CA SER A 142 -7.05 -4.92 -11.36
C SER A 142 -8.01 -4.69 -10.19
N GLY A 143 -8.38 -3.44 -9.96
CA GLY A 143 -9.19 -2.96 -8.86
C GLY A 143 -10.66 -3.16 -9.18
N ASP A 144 -11.22 -4.23 -8.62
CA ASP A 144 -12.66 -4.36 -8.53
C ASP A 144 -13.19 -3.23 -7.62
N MET A 145 -13.93 -2.29 -8.19
CA MET A 145 -14.57 -1.20 -7.43
C MET A 145 -15.49 -1.76 -6.33
N LYS A 146 -15.99 -2.99 -6.46
CA LYS A 146 -16.73 -3.69 -5.39
C LYS A 146 -15.87 -3.97 -4.17
N LEU A 147 -14.59 -4.30 -4.35
CA LEU A 147 -13.65 -4.56 -3.26
C LEU A 147 -13.47 -3.30 -2.42
N LEU A 148 -13.12 -2.18 -3.07
CA LEU A 148 -12.98 -0.88 -2.39
C LEU A 148 -14.27 -0.48 -1.69
N ALA A 149 -15.42 -0.64 -2.37
CA ALA A 149 -16.73 -0.33 -1.80
C ALA A 149 -16.99 -1.16 -0.52
N SER A 150 -16.71 -2.47 -0.56
CA SER A 150 -16.88 -3.35 0.60
C SER A 150 -15.94 -3.01 1.77
N HIS A 151 -14.70 -2.60 1.48
CA HIS A 151 -13.76 -2.22 2.53
C HIS A 151 -14.12 -0.88 3.18
N ILE A 152 -14.55 0.13 2.42
CA ILE A 152 -14.97 1.44 2.98
C ILE A 152 -16.14 1.28 3.96
N LEU A 153 -17.00 0.27 3.75
CA LEU A 153 -18.09 -0.04 4.69
C LEU A 153 -17.63 -0.64 6.01
N ILE A 154 -16.46 -1.28 6.05
CA ILE A 154 -15.95 -2.05 7.19
C ILE A 154 -14.83 -1.30 7.93
N LEU A 155 -14.11 -0.44 7.22
CA LEU A 155 -13.04 0.36 7.81
C LEU A 155 -13.60 1.32 8.87
N SER A 156 -13.02 1.25 10.06
CA SER A 156 -13.37 2.11 11.19
C SER A 156 -12.95 3.56 10.92
N ASP A 157 -13.72 4.51 11.45
CA ASP A 157 -13.41 5.93 11.40
C ASP A 157 -12.06 6.25 12.08
N GLY A 158 -11.32 7.24 11.57
CA GLY A 158 -10.07 7.77 12.12
C GLY A 158 -8.79 7.03 11.75
N PHE A 159 -8.90 5.91 11.03
CA PHE A 159 -7.77 5.10 10.59
C PHE A 159 -7.21 5.57 9.23
N ARG A 160 -5.89 5.60 9.07
CA ARG A 160 -5.19 6.05 7.84
C ARG A 160 -5.63 5.28 6.59
N GLN A 161 -6.02 4.02 6.77
CA GLN A 161 -6.58 3.13 5.77
C GLN A 161 -7.81 3.75 5.09
N MET A 162 -8.68 4.43 5.85
CA MET A 162 -9.89 5.07 5.32
C MET A 162 -9.54 6.26 4.42
N GLU A 163 -8.63 7.11 4.88
CA GLU A 163 -8.16 8.27 4.09
C GLU A 163 -7.55 7.81 2.76
N LEU A 164 -6.69 6.79 2.80
CA LEU A 164 -6.07 6.22 1.60
C LEU A 164 -7.11 5.59 0.66
N ALA A 165 -8.11 4.89 1.22
CA ALA A 165 -9.20 4.30 0.43
C ALA A 165 -10.02 5.38 -0.30
N ILE A 166 -10.38 6.48 0.38
CA ILE A 166 -11.13 7.60 -0.23
C ILE A 166 -10.30 8.25 -1.34
N LYS A 167 -9.01 8.51 -1.10
CA LYS A 167 -8.11 9.09 -2.12
C LYS A 167 -7.92 8.18 -3.32
N LEU A 168 -7.88 6.86 -3.12
CA LEU A 168 -7.82 5.89 -4.22
C LEU A 168 -9.11 5.88 -5.04
N VAL A 169 -10.28 5.94 -4.40
CA VAL A 169 -11.57 6.05 -5.10
C VAL A 169 -11.62 7.34 -5.92
N GLN A 170 -11.21 8.49 -5.35
CA GLN A 170 -11.09 9.75 -6.08
C GLN A 170 -10.17 9.61 -7.31
N LEU A 171 -9.02 8.95 -7.15
CA LEU A 171 -8.06 8.75 -8.24
C LEU A 171 -8.61 7.87 -9.35
N ILE A 172 -9.31 6.78 -9.01
CA ILE A 172 -9.95 5.89 -10.00
C ILE A 172 -11.06 6.65 -10.73
N LEU A 173 -11.91 7.38 -10.00
CA LEU A 173 -13.01 8.15 -10.59
C LEU A 173 -12.52 9.28 -11.48
N GLY A 174 -11.44 9.98 -11.12
CA GLY A 174 -10.83 11.00 -11.95
C GLY A 174 -10.25 10.46 -13.28
N LYS A 175 -10.14 9.14 -13.42
CA LYS A 175 -9.69 8.47 -14.65
C LYS A 175 -10.83 7.76 -15.41
N LEU A 176 -12.01 7.63 -14.82
CA LEU A 176 -13.16 7.02 -15.47
C LEU A 176 -13.78 7.99 -16.48
N VAL A 177 -13.78 7.59 -17.75
CA VAL A 177 -14.41 8.35 -18.84
C VAL A 177 -15.91 8.03 -18.94
N PHE A 178 -16.33 6.83 -18.48
CA PHE A 178 -17.71 6.35 -18.54
C PHE A 178 -18.14 5.80 -17.18
N LEU A 179 -18.84 6.63 -16.39
CA LEU A 179 -19.37 6.22 -15.08
C LEU A 179 -20.55 5.24 -15.20
N ASP A 180 -21.23 5.24 -16.34
CA ASP A 180 -22.43 4.42 -16.60
C ASP A 180 -22.18 2.91 -16.49
N GLU A 181 -20.97 2.44 -16.81
CA GLU A 181 -20.60 1.02 -16.71
C GLU A 181 -20.41 0.56 -15.26
N TYR A 182 -20.28 1.49 -14.31
CA TYR A 182 -19.96 1.23 -12.91
C TYR A 182 -21.08 1.66 -11.95
N VAL A 183 -22.28 1.97 -12.45
CA VAL A 183 -23.39 2.54 -11.65
C VAL A 183 -23.70 1.72 -10.39
N ALA A 184 -23.64 0.39 -10.48
CA ALA A 184 -23.90 -0.48 -9.34
C ALA A 184 -22.82 -0.34 -8.26
N GLU A 185 -21.54 -0.35 -8.65
CA GLU A 185 -20.39 -0.18 -7.77
C GLU A 185 -20.34 1.23 -7.19
N LEU A 186 -20.57 2.24 -8.03
CA LEU A 186 -20.68 3.64 -7.63
C LEU A 186 -21.79 3.84 -6.60
N SER A 187 -22.94 3.21 -6.77
CA SER A 187 -24.03 3.29 -5.79
C SER A 187 -23.62 2.77 -4.41
N VAL A 188 -22.84 1.68 -4.35
CA VAL A 188 -22.31 1.16 -3.08
C VAL A 188 -21.27 2.10 -2.50
N ILE A 189 -20.37 2.66 -3.33
CA ILE A 189 -19.36 3.63 -2.90
C ILE A 189 -20.02 4.91 -2.38
N VAL A 190 -21.00 5.47 -3.08
CA VAL A 190 -21.76 6.65 -2.63
C VAL A 190 -22.40 6.37 -1.27
N ALA A 191 -23.07 5.22 -1.11
CA ALA A 191 -23.67 4.85 0.17
C ALA A 191 -22.63 4.71 1.29
N ALA A 192 -21.47 4.11 0.99
CA ALA A 192 -20.39 3.93 1.94
C ALA A 192 -19.76 5.26 2.35
N VAL A 193 -19.39 6.11 1.40
CA VAL A 193 -18.81 7.43 1.63
C VAL A 193 -19.80 8.36 2.34
N THR A 194 -21.10 8.30 2.02
CA THR A 194 -22.14 9.08 2.72
C THR A 194 -22.25 8.69 4.19
N ARG A 195 -22.20 7.39 4.50
CA ARG A 195 -22.19 6.92 5.89
C ARG A 195 -20.97 7.42 6.64
N GLN A 196 -19.79 7.36 6.03
CA GLN A 196 -18.56 7.86 6.63
C GLN A 196 -18.61 9.39 6.82
N PHE A 197 -19.07 10.14 5.83
CA PHE A 197 -19.26 11.60 5.93
C PHE A 197 -20.15 12.00 7.12
N ALA A 198 -21.19 11.21 7.41
CA ALA A 198 -22.09 11.46 8.53
C ALA A 198 -21.41 11.34 9.91
N VAL A 199 -20.40 10.46 10.04
CA VAL A 199 -19.71 10.19 11.32
C VAL A 199 -18.36 10.90 11.45
N LEU A 200 -17.73 11.28 10.34
CA LEU A 200 -16.43 11.96 10.32
C LEU A 200 -16.49 13.36 10.94
N HIS A 201 -15.45 13.70 11.72
CA HIS A 201 -15.29 15.01 12.39
C HIS A 201 -13.94 15.70 12.14
N HIS A 202 -13.17 15.26 11.14
CA HIS A 202 -11.84 15.77 10.81
C HIS A 202 -11.68 16.02 9.30
N ALA A 203 -10.47 16.36 8.82
CA ALA A 203 -10.21 16.82 7.45
C ALA A 203 -10.76 15.90 6.34
N VAL A 204 -10.70 14.57 6.55
CA VAL A 204 -11.22 13.54 5.63
C VAL A 204 -12.72 13.71 5.33
N LYS A 205 -13.48 14.38 6.20
CA LYS A 205 -14.87 14.73 5.95
C LYS A 205 -15.04 15.61 4.71
N PHE A 206 -14.14 16.57 4.51
CA PHE A 206 -14.19 17.46 3.35
C PHE A 206 -13.82 16.71 2.07
N ASP A 207 -12.83 15.80 2.13
CA ASP A 207 -12.49 14.94 1.00
C ASP A 207 -13.67 14.03 0.60
N ALA A 208 -14.38 13.48 1.60
CA ALA A 208 -15.60 12.70 1.39
C ALA A 208 -16.72 13.56 0.77
N LEU A 209 -16.93 14.79 1.23
CA LEU A 209 -17.91 15.71 0.66
C LEU A 209 -17.60 16.08 -0.78
N HIS A 210 -16.34 16.38 -1.09
CA HIS A 210 -15.89 16.67 -2.45
C HIS A 210 -16.11 15.47 -3.36
N LEU A 211 -15.81 14.26 -2.89
CA LEU A 211 -16.04 13.03 -3.63
C LEU A 211 -17.53 12.80 -3.90
N LEU A 212 -18.39 12.94 -2.88
CA LEU A 212 -19.85 12.80 -3.05
C LEU A 212 -20.41 13.84 -4.03
N SER A 213 -19.93 15.08 -3.94
CA SER A 213 -20.36 16.14 -4.85
C SER A 213 -20.00 15.80 -6.30
N ALA A 214 -18.78 15.29 -6.52
CA ALA A 214 -18.32 14.87 -7.85
C ALA A 214 -19.08 13.66 -8.41
N MET A 215 -19.54 12.74 -7.56
CA MET A 215 -20.30 11.56 -7.99
C MET A 215 -21.78 11.83 -8.25
N LEU A 216 -22.35 12.88 -7.63
CA LEU A 216 -23.78 13.20 -7.68
C LEU A 216 -24.14 14.38 -8.61
N SER A 217 -23.14 15.07 -9.15
CA SER A 217 -23.31 16.16 -10.13
C SER A 217 -23.39 15.62 -11.55
#